data_AF-A0A672YC68-F1
#
_entry.id   AF-A0A672YC68-F1
#
_cell.length_a   1.000
_cell.length_b   1.000
_cell.length_c   1.000
_cell.angle_alpha   90.00
_cell.angle_beta   90.00
_cell.angle_gamma   90.00
#
_symmetry.space_group_name_H-M   'P 1'
#
loop_
_entity.id
_entity.type
_entity.pdbx_description
1 polymer ?
#
loop_
_entity_poly.entity_id
_entity_poly.type
_entity_poly.pdbx_seq_one_letter_code
_entity_poly.pdbx_strand_id
1 'polypeptide(L)'
;MEEQSQDSASGEQTVKKEEVEEEILKEEEAAPDAEEEDEEALPHSEILDIFEEGLARLVQDPLLCDLPIQVTLEEVNSQIALEYGQAMTVRVLKADGEIMPIVVVQNATVLDLKNAICRFMELKQQREGGVKHISWRYVWRTYHLVFQGEKLEDDKMRLKDYGIRNRDEVTFMKRLRKK
;
A
#
# COMPACT_ATOMS: atom_id res chain seq x y z
N MET A 1 54.14 43.71 -44.85
CA MET A 1 55.59 43.59 -45.00
C MET A 1 56.09 43.03 -43.69
N GLU A 2 56.65 41.82 -43.77
CA GLU A 2 57.56 41.12 -42.82
C GLU A 2 57.02 40.85 -41.41
N GLU A 3 56.74 39.60 -41.03
CA GLU A 3 57.64 38.46 -40.72
C GLU A 3 58.47 38.62 -39.43
N GLN A 4 58.32 37.60 -38.56
CA GLN A 4 59.34 37.00 -37.68
C GLN A 4 59.83 37.85 -36.49
N SER A 5 60.23 37.32 -35.33
CA SER A 5 60.29 35.97 -34.75
C SER A 5 60.69 36.14 -33.27
N GLN A 6 60.30 35.16 -32.45
CA GLN A 6 60.96 34.53 -31.30
C GLN A 6 61.81 35.28 -30.25
N ASP A 7 61.72 34.71 -29.04
CA ASP A 7 62.74 34.48 -28.00
C ASP A 7 62.59 35.34 -26.72
N SER A 8 62.80 34.91 -25.48
CA SER A 8 62.72 33.63 -24.78
C SER A 8 62.79 33.92 -23.27
N ALA A 9 62.18 33.02 -22.48
CA ALA A 9 62.53 32.59 -21.12
C ALA A 9 63.10 33.57 -20.06
N SER A 10 62.38 33.70 -18.95
CA SER A 10 62.87 33.65 -17.54
C SER A 10 61.81 34.32 -16.65
N GLY A 11 61.29 33.75 -15.56
CA GLY A 11 61.61 32.56 -14.81
C GLY A 11 60.71 32.53 -13.57
N GLU A 12 60.55 31.32 -13.03
CA GLU A 12 60.32 31.04 -11.60
C GLU A 12 59.02 31.55 -10.96
N GLN A 13 58.03 30.65 -10.83
CA GLN A 13 57.43 30.24 -9.54
C GLN A 13 56.20 29.36 -9.75
N THR A 14 56.40 28.06 -10.00
CA THR A 14 55.33 27.04 -9.89
C THR A 14 55.95 25.69 -9.54
N VAL A 15 56.56 25.58 -8.35
CA VAL A 15 57.15 24.32 -7.84
C VAL A 15 56.46 23.87 -6.55
N LYS A 16 55.18 24.20 -6.35
CA LYS A 16 54.45 23.82 -5.10
C LYS A 16 53.01 23.35 -5.32
N LYS A 17 52.67 22.87 -6.52
CA LYS A 17 51.31 22.42 -6.82
C LYS A 17 51.19 21.00 -7.39
N GLU A 18 52.29 20.39 -7.82
CA GLU A 18 52.26 19.06 -8.44
C GLU A 18 52.47 17.90 -7.46
N GLU A 19 53.06 18.11 -6.27
CA GLU A 19 53.29 17.02 -5.30
C GLU A 19 52.04 16.63 -4.48
N VAL A 20 50.94 17.38 -4.57
CA VAL A 20 49.69 17.08 -3.83
C VAL A 20 48.65 16.38 -4.71
N GLU A 21 48.77 16.46 -6.04
CA GLU A 21 47.81 15.83 -6.96
C GLU A 21 48.17 14.37 -7.32
N GLU A 22 49.42 13.94 -7.15
CA GLU A 22 49.81 12.53 -7.35
C GLU A 22 49.53 11.61 -6.14
N GLU A 23 49.29 12.15 -4.95
CA GLU A 23 48.90 11.34 -3.79
C GLU A 23 47.39 11.06 -3.72
N ILE A 24 46.56 11.72 -4.54
CA ILE A 24 45.10 11.53 -4.55
C ILE A 24 44.65 10.51 -5.61
N LEU A 25 45.55 10.02 -6.48
CA LEU A 25 45.21 9.15 -7.62
C LEU A 25 45.88 7.76 -7.58
N LYS A 26 46.35 7.29 -6.42
CA LYS A 26 47.02 5.98 -6.27
C LYS A 26 46.42 5.03 -5.22
N GLU A 27 45.24 5.33 -4.67
CA GLU A 27 44.53 4.43 -3.73
C GLU A 27 43.32 3.70 -4.35
N GLU A 28 43.09 3.80 -5.67
CA GLU A 28 41.88 3.25 -6.30
C GLU A 28 42.07 1.95 -7.12
N GLU A 29 43.14 1.18 -6.87
CA GLU A 29 43.36 -0.11 -7.54
C GLU A 29 44.05 -1.10 -6.57
N ALA A 30 43.27 -1.77 -5.71
CA ALA A 30 43.48 -3.18 -5.31
C ALA A 30 42.61 -3.58 -4.10
N ALA A 31 41.36 -3.94 -4.35
CA ALA A 31 40.73 -5.04 -3.63
C ALA A 31 39.84 -5.78 -4.63
N PRO A 32 40.00 -7.10 -4.82
CA PRO A 32 38.90 -7.87 -5.37
C PRO A 32 37.80 -7.73 -4.34
N ASP A 33 36.75 -6.98 -4.65
CA ASP A 33 35.50 -7.10 -3.91
C ASP A 33 35.09 -8.56 -4.15
N ALA A 34 35.45 -9.41 -3.20
CA ALA A 34 34.80 -10.68 -3.05
C ALA A 34 33.35 -10.27 -2.87
N GLU A 35 32.55 -10.47 -3.91
CA GLU A 35 31.14 -10.71 -3.73
C GLU A 35 31.09 -11.81 -2.67
N GLU A 36 30.96 -11.43 -1.40
CA GLU A 36 30.34 -12.26 -0.39
C GLU A 36 28.92 -12.45 -0.94
N GLU A 37 28.76 -13.39 -1.87
CA GLU A 37 27.51 -14.09 -2.01
C GLU A 37 27.21 -14.54 -0.58
N ASP A 38 26.23 -13.92 0.07
CA ASP A 38 25.70 -14.35 1.37
C ASP A 38 25.32 -15.83 1.21
N GLU A 39 26.26 -16.75 1.44
CA GLU A 39 26.04 -18.20 1.39
C GLU A 39 25.03 -18.65 2.47
N GLU A 40 24.65 -17.71 3.35
CA GLU A 40 23.70 -17.87 4.45
C GLU A 40 22.32 -17.23 4.16
N ALA A 41 22.14 -16.55 3.02
CA ALA A 41 20.84 -16.01 2.64
C ALA A 41 19.91 -17.14 2.20
N LEU A 42 19.01 -17.55 3.10
CA LEU A 42 17.92 -18.47 2.79
C LEU A 42 17.14 -17.97 1.56
N PRO A 43 16.64 -18.87 0.70
CA PRO A 43 15.82 -18.46 -0.43
C PRO A 43 14.57 -17.73 0.08
N HIS A 44 14.07 -16.78 -0.71
CA HIS A 44 12.91 -15.94 -0.32
C HIS A 44 11.71 -16.76 0.18
N SER A 45 11.46 -17.94 -0.41
CA SER A 45 10.40 -18.84 0.05
C SER A 45 10.58 -19.33 1.48
N GLU A 46 11.80 -19.73 1.87
CA GLU A 46 12.07 -20.21 3.24
C GLU A 46 11.96 -19.06 4.26
N ILE A 47 12.37 -17.85 3.89
CA ILE A 47 12.18 -16.66 4.71
C ILE A 47 10.70 -16.37 4.93
N LEU A 48 9.89 -16.46 3.87
CA LEU A 48 8.44 -16.27 3.95
C LEU A 48 7.79 -17.34 4.84
N ASP A 49 8.18 -18.61 4.71
CA ASP A 49 7.64 -19.70 5.54
C ASP A 49 7.92 -19.45 7.03
N ILE A 50 9.17 -19.09 7.38
CA ILE A 50 9.55 -18.74 8.76
C ILE A 50 8.74 -17.54 9.28
N PHE A 51 8.55 -16.52 8.44
CA PHE A 51 7.82 -15.32 8.81
C PHE A 51 6.33 -15.58 8.99
N GLU A 52 5.70 -16.34 8.09
CA GLU A 52 4.29 -16.76 8.17
C GLU A 52 4.04 -17.60 9.42
N GLU A 53 4.94 -18.53 9.76
CA GLU A 53 4.87 -19.29 11.01
C GLU A 53 4.97 -18.38 12.24
N GLY A 54 5.88 -17.40 12.22
CA GLY A 54 6.05 -16.42 13.28
C GLY A 54 4.78 -15.59 13.50
N LEU A 55 4.20 -15.06 12.42
CA LEU A 55 2.94 -14.31 12.45
C LEU A 55 1.78 -15.18 12.96
N ALA A 56 1.68 -16.43 12.50
CA ALA A 56 0.62 -17.34 12.92
C ALA A 56 0.67 -17.66 14.43
N ARG A 57 1.87 -17.66 15.04
CA ARG A 57 2.01 -17.77 16.51
C ARG A 57 1.60 -16.48 17.22
N LEU A 58 1.96 -15.33 16.69
CA LEU A 58 1.65 -14.04 17.31
C LEU A 58 0.14 -13.76 17.35
N VAL A 59 -0.57 -14.07 16.25
CA VAL A 59 -2.03 -13.87 16.14
C VAL A 59 -2.84 -14.76 17.10
N GLN A 60 -2.22 -15.79 17.71
CA GLN A 60 -2.87 -16.61 18.75
C GLN A 60 -2.95 -15.91 20.12
N ASP A 61 -2.27 -14.78 20.31
CA ASP A 61 -2.38 -13.97 21.52
C ASP A 61 -3.85 -13.54 21.73
N PRO A 62 -4.44 -13.70 22.93
CA PRO A 62 -5.78 -13.22 23.24
C PRO A 62 -6.02 -11.75 22.91
N LEU A 63 -4.97 -10.92 22.88
CA LEU A 63 -5.04 -9.51 22.52
C LEU A 63 -5.17 -9.24 21.01
N LEU A 64 -4.91 -10.25 20.16
CA LEU A 64 -4.88 -10.13 18.69
C LEU A 64 -5.90 -11.05 17.99
N CYS A 65 -6.87 -11.59 18.74
CA CYS A 65 -7.85 -12.54 18.23
C CYS A 65 -8.81 -11.97 17.17
N ASP A 66 -8.81 -10.66 16.98
CA ASP A 66 -9.60 -9.90 16.01
C ASP A 66 -8.91 -9.74 14.65
N LEU A 67 -7.63 -10.16 14.53
CA LEU A 67 -6.89 -10.15 13.29
C LEU A 67 -6.94 -11.52 12.59
N PRO A 68 -7.03 -11.54 11.25
CA PRO A 68 -6.95 -12.79 10.49
C PRO A 68 -5.52 -13.36 10.51
N ILE A 69 -5.38 -14.68 10.31
CA ILE A 69 -4.08 -15.38 10.31
C ILE A 69 -3.13 -14.79 9.26
N GLN A 70 -3.63 -14.49 8.07
CA GLN A 70 -2.90 -13.80 7.00
C GLN A 70 -3.17 -12.30 7.07
N VAL A 71 -2.70 -11.66 8.14
CA VAL A 71 -2.96 -10.25 8.42
C VAL A 71 -2.24 -9.34 7.43
N THR A 72 -2.93 -8.28 6.99
CA THR A 72 -2.33 -7.20 6.21
C THR A 72 -2.14 -5.95 7.06
N LEU A 73 -1.19 -5.09 6.69
CA LEU A 73 -0.96 -3.82 7.38
C LEU A 73 -2.20 -2.90 7.35
N GLU A 74 -3.00 -2.96 6.28
CA GLU A 74 -4.27 -2.22 6.20
C GLU A 74 -5.27 -2.68 7.26
N GLU A 75 -5.37 -3.97 7.54
CA GLU A 75 -6.27 -4.51 8.57
C GLU A 75 -5.79 -4.17 9.97
N VAL A 76 -4.48 -4.25 10.24
CA VAL A 76 -3.91 -3.80 11.53
C VAL A 76 -4.24 -2.32 11.76
N ASN A 77 -3.99 -1.48 10.77
CA ASN A 77 -4.32 -0.05 10.87
C ASN A 77 -5.83 0.18 11.03
N SER A 78 -6.65 -0.66 10.42
CA SER A 78 -8.11 -0.59 10.54
C SER A 78 -8.58 -0.95 11.96
N GLN A 79 -8.01 -1.99 12.59
CA GLN A 79 -8.33 -2.35 13.97
C GLN A 79 -7.86 -1.28 14.95
N ILE A 80 -6.63 -0.80 14.79
CA ILE A 80 -6.11 0.32 15.57
C ILE A 80 -7.04 1.53 15.48
N ALA A 81 -7.48 1.89 14.26
CA ALA A 81 -8.40 3.00 14.06
C ALA A 81 -9.79 2.77 14.69
N LEU A 82 -10.27 1.52 14.77
CA LEU A 82 -11.51 1.20 15.48
C LEU A 82 -11.36 1.39 16.99
N GLU A 83 -10.26 0.92 17.57
CA GLU A 83 -9.97 1.06 19.01
C GLU A 83 -9.83 2.52 19.43
N TYR A 84 -9.17 3.35 18.62
CA TYR A 84 -9.09 4.80 18.83
C TYR A 84 -10.39 5.54 18.47
N GLY A 85 -11.41 4.84 18.00
CA GLY A 85 -12.67 5.43 17.57
C GLY A 85 -12.56 6.33 16.34
N GLN A 86 -11.48 6.22 15.57
CA GLN A 86 -11.25 6.98 14.33
C GLN A 86 -11.91 6.33 13.10
N ALA A 87 -12.23 5.04 13.19
CA ALA A 87 -12.97 4.28 12.18
C ALA A 87 -14.37 3.89 12.69
N MET A 88 -15.21 3.46 11.76
CA MET A 88 -16.52 2.90 12.01
C MET A 88 -16.76 1.70 11.11
N THR A 89 -17.55 0.74 11.58
CA THR A 89 -17.93 -0.44 10.82
C THR A 89 -19.28 -0.22 10.17
N VAL A 90 -19.37 -0.33 8.85
CA VAL A 90 -20.61 -0.29 8.08
C VAL A 90 -20.96 -1.71 7.67
N ARG A 91 -22.17 -2.18 8.01
CA ARG A 91 -22.65 -3.51 7.62
C ARG A 91 -23.22 -3.44 6.21
N VAL A 92 -22.50 -3.96 5.24
CA VAL A 92 -22.96 -3.97 3.84
C VAL A 92 -23.65 -5.30 3.56
N LEU A 93 -24.96 -5.25 3.32
CA LEU A 93 -25.77 -6.42 2.98
C LEU A 93 -25.66 -6.72 1.48
N LYS A 94 -25.13 -7.89 1.17
CA LYS A 94 -25.02 -8.44 -0.18
C LYS A 94 -26.37 -9.01 -0.63
N ALA A 95 -26.54 -9.18 -1.94
CA ALA A 95 -27.80 -9.64 -2.54
C ALA A 95 -28.18 -11.09 -2.17
N ASP A 96 -27.23 -11.89 -1.70
CA ASP A 96 -27.43 -13.27 -1.20
C ASP A 96 -27.79 -13.32 0.29
N GLY A 97 -27.88 -12.17 0.97
CA GLY A 97 -28.16 -12.05 2.40
C GLY A 97 -26.91 -12.12 3.29
N GLU A 98 -25.71 -12.25 2.71
CA GLU A 98 -24.46 -12.17 3.46
C GLU A 98 -24.20 -10.73 3.93
N ILE A 99 -23.77 -10.58 5.19
CA ILE A 99 -23.40 -9.28 5.76
C ILE A 99 -21.89 -9.14 5.75
N MET A 100 -21.38 -8.09 5.11
CA MET A 100 -19.96 -7.73 5.09
C MET A 100 -19.70 -6.61 6.10
N PRO A 101 -18.91 -6.83 7.16
CA PRO A 101 -18.49 -5.76 8.07
C PRO A 101 -17.35 -4.96 7.43
N ILE A 102 -17.67 -3.82 6.82
CA ILE A 102 -16.67 -2.97 6.16
C ILE A 102 -16.20 -1.88 7.12
N VAL A 103 -14.89 -1.82 7.36
CA VAL A 103 -14.29 -0.78 8.21
C VAL A 103 -13.90 0.41 7.35
N VAL A 104 -14.35 1.60 7.75
CA VAL A 104 -14.05 2.87 7.08
C VAL A 104 -13.71 3.95 8.09
N VAL A 105 -12.91 4.93 7.70
CA VAL A 105 -12.61 6.10 8.54
C VAL A 105 -13.89 6.90 8.82
N GLN A 106 -13.99 7.53 9.99
CA GLN A 106 -15.16 8.30 10.39
C GLN A 106 -15.60 9.38 9.37
N ASN A 107 -14.66 10.01 8.67
CA ASN A 107 -14.94 11.05 7.67
C ASN A 107 -14.91 10.50 6.24
N ALA A 108 -15.03 9.20 6.08
CA ALA A 108 -15.04 8.51 4.80
C ALA A 108 -16.17 9.00 3.90
N THR A 109 -15.86 9.01 2.61
CA THR A 109 -16.80 9.31 1.53
C THR A 109 -17.48 8.04 1.02
N VAL A 110 -18.51 8.21 0.18
CA VAL A 110 -19.11 7.08 -0.54
C VAL A 110 -18.09 6.35 -1.41
N LEU A 111 -17.13 7.07 -2.00
CA LEU A 111 -16.04 6.46 -2.76
C LEU A 111 -15.16 5.57 -1.88
N ASP A 112 -14.82 6.02 -0.68
CA ASP A 112 -14.02 5.25 0.26
C ASP A 112 -14.75 3.97 0.68
N LEU A 113 -16.06 4.04 0.90
CA LEU A 113 -16.88 2.85 1.18
C LEU A 113 -16.86 1.85 0.01
N LYS A 114 -17.01 2.33 -1.23
CA LYS A 114 -16.94 1.47 -2.42
C LYS A 114 -15.57 0.81 -2.54
N ASN A 115 -14.50 1.57 -2.34
CA ASN A 115 -13.13 1.05 -2.38
C ASN A 115 -12.88 0.03 -1.27
N ALA A 116 -13.37 0.30 -0.05
CA ALA A 116 -13.26 -0.62 1.07
C ALA A 116 -14.03 -1.93 0.81
N ILE A 117 -15.22 -1.86 0.17
CA ILE A 117 -15.94 -3.06 -0.28
C ILE A 117 -15.12 -3.85 -1.31
N CYS A 118 -14.50 -3.18 -2.29
CA CYS A 118 -13.64 -3.84 -3.28
C CYS A 118 -12.49 -4.58 -2.59
N ARG A 119 -11.75 -3.89 -1.73
CA ARG A 119 -10.60 -4.43 -1.01
C ARG A 119 -10.98 -5.59 -0.10
N PHE A 120 -12.07 -5.46 0.66
CA PHE A 120 -12.57 -6.51 1.53
C PHE A 120 -12.85 -7.81 0.76
N MET A 121 -13.52 -7.69 -0.38
CA MET A 121 -13.84 -8.84 -1.23
C MET A 121 -12.61 -9.41 -1.93
N GLU A 122 -11.65 -8.58 -2.37
CA GLU A 122 -10.39 -9.02 -2.93
C GLU A 122 -9.55 -9.81 -1.90
N LEU A 123 -9.40 -9.28 -0.69
CA LEU A 123 -8.71 -9.96 0.42
C LEU A 123 -9.40 -11.27 0.80
N LYS A 124 -10.74 -11.26 0.91
CA LYS A 124 -11.51 -12.48 1.18
C LYS A 124 -11.29 -13.53 0.08
N GLN A 125 -11.29 -13.13 -1.18
CA GLN A 125 -11.08 -14.02 -2.32
C GLN A 125 -9.67 -14.63 -2.33
N GLN A 126 -8.65 -13.83 -2.06
CA GLN A 126 -7.26 -14.27 -1.98
C GLN A 126 -7.08 -15.36 -0.91
N ARG A 127 -7.68 -15.17 0.27
CA ARG A 127 -7.63 -16.13 1.39
C ARG A 127 -8.39 -17.42 1.13
N GLU A 128 -9.53 -17.34 0.46
CA GLU A 128 -10.32 -18.51 0.07
C GLU A 128 -9.73 -19.27 -1.13
N GLY A 129 -8.56 -18.86 -1.64
CA GLY A 129 -7.91 -19.47 -2.80
C GLY A 129 -8.68 -19.26 -4.11
N GLY A 130 -9.59 -18.29 -4.15
CA GLY A 130 -10.42 -18.00 -5.31
C GLY A 130 -9.72 -17.12 -6.34
N VAL A 131 -9.75 -17.51 -7.61
CA VAL A 131 -9.21 -16.70 -8.73
C VAL A 131 -10.33 -15.92 -9.46
N LYS A 132 -11.52 -15.79 -8.84
CA LYS A 132 -12.63 -15.11 -9.49
C LYS A 132 -12.41 -13.60 -9.46
N HIS A 133 -12.25 -12.99 -10.63
CA HIS A 133 -12.22 -11.54 -10.74
C HIS A 133 -13.64 -10.97 -10.73
N ILE A 134 -13.92 -10.08 -9.78
CA ILE A 134 -15.15 -9.30 -9.75
C ILE A 134 -14.95 -8.03 -10.59
N SER A 135 -15.81 -7.84 -11.59
CA SER A 135 -15.83 -6.57 -12.32
C SER A 135 -16.54 -5.49 -11.50
N TRP A 136 -15.80 -4.81 -10.62
CA TRP A 136 -16.34 -3.71 -9.80
C TRP A 136 -16.97 -2.59 -10.64
N ARG A 137 -16.39 -2.30 -11.80
CA ARG A 137 -16.98 -1.36 -12.77
C ARG A 137 -18.39 -1.79 -13.19
N TYR A 138 -18.63 -3.09 -13.40
CA TYR A 138 -19.97 -3.59 -13.69
C TYR A 138 -20.89 -3.49 -12.47
N VAL A 139 -20.40 -3.85 -11.28
CA VAL A 139 -21.17 -3.78 -10.03
C VAL A 139 -21.65 -2.35 -9.76
N TRP A 140 -20.75 -1.37 -9.73
CA TRP A 140 -21.08 0.04 -9.48
C TRP A 140 -21.94 0.66 -10.59
N ARG A 141 -21.85 0.16 -11.82
CA ARG A 141 -22.75 0.59 -12.89
C ARG A 141 -24.16 0.00 -12.74
N THR A 142 -24.29 -1.19 -12.16
CA THR A 142 -25.53 -1.98 -12.15
C THR A 142 -26.31 -1.86 -10.85
N TYR A 143 -25.62 -1.58 -9.75
CA TYR A 143 -26.20 -1.49 -8.41
C TYR A 143 -25.87 -0.15 -7.75
N HIS A 144 -26.81 0.35 -6.94
CA HIS A 144 -26.57 1.43 -5.99
C HIS A 144 -26.40 0.87 -4.59
N LEU A 145 -25.57 1.55 -3.79
CA LEU A 145 -25.62 1.41 -2.34
C LEU A 145 -26.78 2.26 -1.84
N VAL A 146 -27.60 1.69 -0.95
CA VAL A 146 -28.81 2.33 -0.43
C VAL A 146 -28.82 2.24 1.09
N PHE A 147 -29.02 3.38 1.74
CA PHE A 147 -29.18 3.51 3.18
C PHE A 147 -30.57 4.11 3.46
N GLN A 148 -31.41 3.41 4.23
CA GLN A 148 -32.77 3.88 4.61
C GLN A 148 -33.63 4.40 3.43
N GLY A 149 -33.43 3.87 2.22
CA GLY A 149 -34.14 4.29 1.01
C GLY A 149 -33.46 5.41 0.22
N GLU A 150 -32.43 6.05 0.78
CA GLU A 150 -31.59 7.03 0.09
C GLU A 150 -30.44 6.35 -0.65
N LYS A 151 -30.21 6.75 -1.90
CA LYS A 151 -29.16 6.19 -2.76
C LYS A 151 -27.88 7.00 -2.60
N LEU A 152 -26.78 6.30 -2.34
CA LEU A 152 -25.44 6.89 -2.25
C LEU A 152 -24.89 7.06 -3.68
N GLU A 153 -25.27 8.16 -4.34
CA GLU A 153 -24.85 8.47 -5.71
C GLU A 153 -23.64 9.41 -5.79
N ASP A 154 -23.44 10.29 -4.81
CA ASP A 154 -22.32 11.22 -4.79
C ASP A 154 -21.10 10.62 -4.10
N ASP A 155 -20.08 10.31 -4.89
CA ASP A 155 -18.81 9.75 -4.45
C ASP A 155 -18.04 10.66 -3.49
N LYS A 156 -18.27 11.99 -3.51
CA LYS A 156 -17.55 12.96 -2.68
C LYS A 156 -18.25 13.25 -1.36
N MET A 157 -19.53 12.92 -1.26
CA MET A 157 -20.31 13.17 -0.06
C MET A 157 -19.89 12.20 1.05
N ARG A 158 -19.85 12.68 2.29
CA ARG A 158 -19.43 11.85 3.43
C ARG A 158 -20.55 10.92 3.83
N LEU A 159 -20.20 9.74 4.32
CA LEU A 159 -21.17 8.77 4.85
C LEU A 159 -22.02 9.38 5.99
N LYS A 160 -21.38 10.20 6.83
CA LYS A 160 -22.06 10.94 7.91
C LYS A 160 -23.11 11.92 7.41
N ASP A 161 -22.92 12.51 6.22
CA ASP A 161 -23.86 13.48 5.65
C ASP A 161 -25.15 12.78 5.18
N TYR A 162 -25.04 11.49 4.81
CA TYR A 162 -26.19 10.59 4.58
C TYR A 162 -26.80 10.03 5.89
N GLY A 163 -26.27 10.41 7.05
CA GLY A 163 -26.73 9.91 8.35
C GLY A 163 -26.23 8.51 8.71
N ILE A 164 -25.28 7.95 7.97
CA ILE A 164 -24.71 6.62 8.24
C ILE A 164 -23.77 6.72 9.46
N ARG A 165 -24.00 5.87 10.46
CA ARG A 165 -23.23 5.77 11.69
C ARG A 165 -22.58 4.39 11.84
N ASN A 166 -21.85 4.22 12.93
CA ASN A 166 -21.24 2.95 13.26
C ASN A 166 -22.30 1.86 13.44
N ARG A 167 -22.06 0.70 12.82
CA ARG A 167 -22.92 -0.49 12.79
C ARG A 167 -24.23 -0.32 12.04
N ASP A 168 -24.38 0.74 11.23
CA ASP A 168 -25.54 0.88 10.34
C ASP A 168 -25.43 -0.03 9.12
N GLU A 169 -26.59 -0.29 8.50
CA GLU A 169 -26.74 -1.22 7.39
C GLU A 169 -26.93 -0.51 6.05
N VAL A 170 -26.10 -0.87 5.07
CA VAL A 170 -26.19 -0.39 3.70
C VAL A 170 -26.47 -1.58 2.80
N THR A 171 -27.39 -1.44 1.85
CA THR A 171 -27.85 -2.55 1.00
C THR A 171 -27.53 -2.28 -0.47
N PHE A 172 -27.27 -3.35 -1.23
CA PHE A 172 -27.19 -3.26 -2.69
C PHE A 172 -28.58 -3.26 -3.31
N MET A 173 -28.90 -2.24 -4.11
CA MET A 173 -30.15 -2.15 -4.87
C MET A 173 -29.88 -2.11 -6.37
N LYS A 174 -30.50 -3.02 -7.13
CA LYS A 174 -30.35 -3.08 -8.58
C LYS A 174 -30.95 -1.84 -9.25
N ARG A 175 -30.21 -1.25 -10.19
CA ARG A 175 -30.69 -0.15 -11.02
C ARG A 175 -31.81 -0.62 -11.93
N LEU A 176 -32.96 0.05 -11.85
CA LEU A 176 -34.01 -0.09 -12.84
C LEU A 176 -33.58 0.67 -14.11
N ARG A 177 -33.25 -0.05 -15.18
CA ARG A 177 -33.09 0.56 -16.50
C ARG A 177 -34.46 1.02 -16.98
N LYS A 178 -34.61 2.32 -17.28
CA LYS A 178 -35.73 2.77 -18.12
C LYS A 178 -35.56 2.11 -19.50
N LYS A 179 -36.58 1.36 -19.93
CA LYS A 179 -36.70 0.87 -21.30
C LYS A 179 -37.02 2.02 -22.24
#